data_AF-A0A328RPW8-F1
#
_entry.id   AF-A0A328RPW8-F1
#
_cell.length_a   1.000
_cell.length_b   1.000
_cell.length_c   1.000
_cell.angle_alpha   90.00
_cell.angle_beta   90.00
_cell.angle_gamma   90.00
#
_symmetry.space_group_name_H-M   'P 1'
#
loop_
_entity.id
_entity.type
_entity.pdbx_description
1 polymer ?
#
loop_
_entity_poly.entity_id
_entity_poly.type
_entity_poly.pdbx_seq_one_letter_code
_entity_poly.pdbx_strand_id
1 'polypeptide(L)'
;MTKKSISGAQAIIKSLENQGVEYIFGYPGGAVMPIFDAIYDSKKIKLILVRHEQGACHMADGYARATGKPGIVLVTSGPGATNTVTGLLTSHMDSIPVIVICGQTIKQSLGKDAFQEADVFGITAAVVKHC
;
A
#
# COMPACT_ATOMS: atom_id res chain seq x y z
N MET A 1 9.80 17.76 -28.16
CA MET A 1 9.84 16.51 -27.38
C MET A 1 8.47 16.31 -26.75
N THR A 2 7.69 15.33 -27.22
CA THR A 2 6.39 15.00 -26.61
C THR A 2 6.62 14.46 -25.21
N LYS A 3 6.04 15.13 -24.20
CA LYS A 3 6.05 14.66 -22.80
C LYS A 3 5.37 13.29 -22.79
N LYS A 4 6.13 12.21 -22.61
CA LYS A 4 5.57 10.87 -22.50
C LYS A 4 4.71 10.83 -21.23
N SER A 5 3.40 10.70 -21.39
CA SER A 5 2.47 10.55 -20.26
C SER A 5 2.75 9.21 -19.57
N ILE A 6 2.81 9.21 -18.24
CA ILE A 6 2.93 8.00 -17.42
C ILE A 6 1.60 7.69 -16.75
N SER A 7 1.32 6.42 -16.48
CA SER A 7 0.12 6.04 -15.73
C SER A 7 0.22 6.48 -14.26
N GLY A 8 -0.92 6.57 -13.56
CA GLY A 8 -0.93 6.87 -12.13
C GLY A 8 -0.12 5.84 -11.31
N ALA A 9 -0.20 4.56 -11.69
CA ALA A 9 0.59 3.50 -11.08
C ALA A 9 2.11 3.71 -11.27
N GLN A 10 2.54 4.06 -12.49
CA GLN A 10 3.94 4.40 -12.77
C GLN A 10 4.39 5.64 -11.97
N ALA A 11 3.51 6.63 -11.81
CA ALA A 11 3.80 7.82 -11.01
C ALA A 11 4.00 7.50 -9.52
N ILE A 12 3.19 6.57 -8.95
CA ILE A 12 3.37 6.08 -7.57
C ILE A 12 4.75 5.44 -7.42
N ILE A 13 5.08 4.46 -8.27
CA ILE A 13 6.35 3.76 -8.20
C ILE A 13 7.52 4.73 -8.39
N LYS A 14 7.43 5.65 -9.34
CA LYS A 14 8.47 6.66 -9.54
C LYS A 14 8.67 7.57 -8.32
N SER A 15 7.59 7.91 -7.64
CA SER A 15 7.64 8.71 -6.42
C SER A 15 8.32 7.96 -5.28
N LEU A 16 8.00 6.68 -5.10
CA LEU A 16 8.65 5.81 -4.11
C LEU A 16 10.16 5.64 -4.41
N GLU A 17 10.53 5.44 -5.67
CA GLU A 17 11.93 5.38 -6.10
C GLU A 17 12.70 6.66 -5.77
N ASN A 18 12.07 7.82 -5.97
CA ASN A 18 12.68 9.12 -5.68
C ASN A 18 12.85 9.38 -4.18
N GLN A 19 12.01 8.74 -3.34
CA GLN A 19 12.15 8.76 -1.88
C GLN A 19 13.13 7.69 -1.36
N GLY A 20 13.79 6.94 -2.25
CA GLY A 20 14.77 5.93 -1.87
C GLY A 20 14.14 4.66 -1.26
N VAL A 21 12.89 4.36 -1.60
CA VAL A 21 12.26 3.09 -1.20
C VAL A 21 12.93 1.93 -1.93
N GLU A 22 13.32 0.90 -1.16
CA GLU A 22 14.00 -0.30 -1.65
C GLU A 22 13.09 -1.54 -1.59
N TYR A 23 12.15 -1.59 -0.65
CA TYR A 23 11.30 -2.74 -0.40
C TYR A 23 9.82 -2.33 -0.30
N ILE A 24 8.95 -3.13 -0.93
CA ILE A 24 7.50 -3.07 -0.74
C ILE A 24 7.05 -4.46 -0.28
N PHE A 25 6.33 -4.53 0.84
CA PHE A 25 5.70 -5.75 1.32
C PHE A 25 4.28 -5.81 0.78
N GLY A 26 3.99 -6.74 -0.13
CA GLY A 26 2.76 -6.68 -0.92
C GLY A 26 2.01 -8.00 -1.03
N TYR A 27 0.67 -7.89 -1.09
CA TYR A 27 -0.23 -8.99 -1.45
C TYR A 27 -1.10 -8.54 -2.64
N PRO A 28 -1.08 -9.24 -3.79
CA PRO A 28 -1.74 -8.79 -5.01
C PRO A 28 -3.26 -8.93 -4.94
N GLY A 29 -3.95 -8.09 -5.71
CA GLY A 29 -5.39 -8.19 -5.96
C GLY A 29 -5.85 -7.23 -7.05
N GLY A 30 -7.09 -7.38 -7.49
CA GLY A 30 -7.59 -6.73 -8.71
C GLY A 30 -7.45 -5.20 -8.71
N ALA A 31 -7.76 -4.54 -7.59
CA ALA A 31 -7.77 -3.09 -7.49
C ALA A 31 -6.36 -2.45 -7.50
N VAL A 32 -5.29 -3.24 -7.29
CA VAL A 32 -3.89 -2.79 -7.29
C VAL A 32 -3.05 -3.39 -8.41
N MET A 33 -3.64 -4.19 -9.30
CA MET A 33 -2.90 -4.86 -10.38
C MET A 33 -2.02 -3.90 -11.19
N PRO A 34 -2.48 -2.69 -11.59
CA PRO A 34 -1.64 -1.76 -12.34
C PRO A 34 -0.38 -1.31 -11.58
N ILE A 35 -0.43 -1.28 -10.24
CA ILE A 35 0.72 -0.93 -9.39
C ILE A 35 1.70 -2.10 -9.32
N PHE A 36 1.20 -3.34 -9.21
CA PHE A 36 2.06 -4.54 -9.29
C PHE A 36 2.77 -4.63 -10.65
N ASP A 37 2.07 -4.35 -11.75
CA ASP A 37 2.66 -4.28 -13.09
C ASP A 37 3.75 -3.20 -13.16
N ALA A 38 3.51 -2.01 -12.60
CA ALA A 38 4.51 -0.94 -12.57
C ALA A 38 5.74 -1.27 -11.70
N ILE A 39 5.58 -2.06 -10.63
CA ILE A 39 6.70 -2.53 -9.80
C ILE A 39 7.54 -3.55 -10.55
N TYR A 40 6.92 -4.42 -11.36
CA TYR A 40 7.62 -5.44 -12.14
C TYR A 40 8.72 -4.85 -13.03
N ASP A 41 8.49 -3.66 -13.58
CA ASP A 41 9.45 -2.93 -14.41
C ASP A 41 10.52 -2.15 -13.60
N SER A 42 10.35 -2.00 -12.29
CA SER A 42 11.29 -1.27 -11.44
C SER A 42 12.55 -2.10 -11.17
N LYS A 43 13.72 -1.47 -11.34
CA LYS A 43 15.03 -2.04 -10.97
C LYS A 43 15.50 -1.63 -9.58
N LYS A 44 14.77 -0.72 -8.91
CA LYS A 44 15.16 -0.12 -7.63
C LYS A 44 14.36 -0.67 -6.46
N ILE A 45 13.09 -0.99 -6.70
CA ILE A 45 12.18 -1.50 -5.68
C ILE A 45 12.08 -3.01 -5.83
N LYS A 46 12.30 -3.72 -4.72
CA LYS A 46 12.05 -5.15 -4.61
C LYS A 46 10.71 -5.39 -3.94
N LEU A 47 9.80 -6.05 -4.66
CA LEU A 47 8.56 -6.57 -4.08
C LEU A 47 8.85 -7.82 -3.24
N ILE A 48 8.43 -7.78 -1.98
CA ILE A 48 8.40 -8.94 -1.09
C ILE A 48 6.95 -9.43 -1.03
N LEU A 49 6.67 -10.51 -1.75
CA LEU A 49 5.35 -11.14 -1.75
C LEU A 49 5.10 -11.77 -0.38
N VAL A 50 4.04 -11.32 0.28
CA VAL A 50 3.61 -11.85 1.57
C VAL A 50 2.53 -12.92 1.41
N ARG A 51 2.18 -13.60 2.50
CA ARG A 51 1.10 -14.62 2.52
C ARG A 51 -0.18 -14.16 3.21
N HIS A 52 -0.15 -12.96 3.79
CA HIS A 52 -1.31 -12.31 4.40
C HIS A 52 -1.02 -10.82 4.57
N GLU A 53 -2.00 -9.93 4.38
CA GLU A 53 -1.82 -8.47 4.44
C GLU A 53 -1.44 -7.98 5.84
N GLN A 54 -2.00 -8.60 6.88
CA GLN A 54 -1.54 -8.37 8.26
C GLN A 54 -0.04 -8.67 8.41
N GLY A 55 0.46 -9.72 7.76
CA GLY A 55 1.89 -10.05 7.74
C GLY A 55 2.70 -8.97 7.04
N ALA A 56 2.19 -8.41 5.93
CA ALA A 56 2.83 -7.28 5.25
C ALA A 56 3.02 -6.07 6.16
N CYS A 57 2.00 -5.72 6.93
CA CYS A 57 2.09 -4.59 7.88
C CYS A 57 3.12 -4.84 8.98
N HIS A 58 3.13 -6.03 9.59
CA HIS A 58 4.12 -6.33 10.64
C HIS A 58 5.55 -6.46 10.08
N MET A 59 5.72 -6.92 8.84
CA MET A 59 7.02 -6.90 8.16
C MET A 59 7.50 -5.47 7.88
N ALA A 60 6.60 -4.59 7.44
CA ALA A 60 6.89 -3.18 7.22
C ALA A 60 7.24 -2.45 8.53
N ASP A 61 6.49 -2.72 9.61
CA ASP A 61 6.78 -2.23 10.96
C ASP A 61 8.17 -2.68 11.42
N GLY A 62 8.48 -3.98 11.34
CA GLY A 62 9.77 -4.52 11.73
C GLY A 62 10.93 -3.96 10.90
N TYR A 63 10.74 -3.79 9.59
CA TYR A 63 11.69 -3.11 8.72
C TYR A 63 11.95 -1.67 9.17
N ALA A 64 10.88 -0.93 9.48
CA ALA A 64 10.99 0.45 9.91
C ALA A 64 11.74 0.58 11.24
N ARG A 65 11.47 -0.31 12.20
CA ARG A 65 12.21 -0.37 13.47
C ARG A 65 13.70 -0.66 13.27
N ALA A 66 14.02 -1.62 12.41
CA ALA A 66 15.40 -2.06 12.20
C ALA A 66 16.26 -1.05 11.43
N THR A 67 15.64 -0.23 10.56
CA THR A 67 16.36 0.62 9.61
C THR A 67 16.20 2.11 9.85
N GLY A 68 15.17 2.53 10.60
CA GLY A 68 14.75 3.92 10.69
C GLY A 68 14.12 4.49 9.41
N LYS A 69 13.91 3.67 8.37
CA LYS A 69 13.27 4.06 7.10
C LYS A 69 11.78 3.70 7.12
N PRO A 70 10.89 4.44 6.42
CA PRO A 70 9.48 4.06 6.35
C PRO A 70 9.26 2.68 5.73
N GLY A 71 8.41 1.87 6.36
CA GLY A 71 7.95 0.60 5.80
C GLY A 71 6.80 0.80 4.82
N ILE A 72 6.87 0.19 3.63
CA ILE A 72 5.86 0.36 2.57
C ILE A 72 5.08 -0.94 2.38
N VAL A 73 3.75 -0.84 2.44
CA VAL A 73 2.81 -1.95 2.26
C VAL A 73 1.94 -1.70 1.03
N LEU A 74 1.68 -2.72 0.22
CA LEU A 74 0.78 -2.66 -0.94
C LEU A 74 -0.27 -3.78 -0.89
N VAL A 75 -1.55 -3.41 -0.82
CA VAL A 75 -2.67 -4.35 -0.70
C VAL A 75 -3.85 -3.95 -1.57
N THR A 76 -4.74 -4.89 -1.90
CA THR A 76 -5.95 -4.59 -2.67
C THR A 76 -7.03 -3.89 -1.84
N SER A 77 -8.15 -3.56 -2.48
CA SER A 77 -9.35 -3.00 -1.82
C SER A 77 -10.03 -4.00 -0.88
N GLY A 78 -11.07 -3.54 -0.17
CA GLY A 78 -11.96 -4.42 0.60
C GLY A 78 -11.19 -5.28 1.60
N PRO A 79 -11.22 -6.62 1.46
CA PRO A 79 -10.56 -7.53 2.39
C PRO A 79 -9.04 -7.30 2.50
N GLY A 80 -8.38 -6.87 1.42
CA GLY A 80 -6.95 -6.60 1.46
C GLY A 80 -6.62 -5.43 2.39
N ALA A 81 -7.41 -4.36 2.31
CA ALA A 81 -7.27 -3.19 3.16
C ALA A 81 -7.70 -3.49 4.60
N THR A 82 -8.82 -4.17 4.84
CA THR A 82 -9.30 -4.45 6.21
C THR A 82 -8.36 -5.37 6.98
N ASN A 83 -7.67 -6.30 6.31
CA ASN A 83 -6.64 -7.14 6.92
C ASN A 83 -5.40 -6.36 7.42
N THR A 84 -5.23 -5.09 7.04
CA THR A 84 -4.11 -4.26 7.51
C THR A 84 -4.36 -3.59 8.86
N VAL A 85 -5.62 -3.50 9.30
CA VAL A 85 -6.05 -2.69 10.45
C VAL A 85 -5.27 -3.02 11.72
N THR A 86 -5.08 -4.30 12.02
CA THR A 86 -4.30 -4.72 13.20
C THR A 86 -2.86 -4.23 13.14
N GLY A 87 -2.20 -4.33 11.98
CA GLY A 87 -0.82 -3.88 11.81
C GLY A 87 -0.67 -2.36 11.79
N LEU A 88 -1.66 -1.65 11.23
CA LEU A 88 -1.77 -0.19 11.30
C LEU A 88 -1.88 0.29 12.74
N LEU A 89 -2.76 -0.32 13.53
CA LEU A 89 -2.91 0.00 14.96
C LEU A 89 -1.60 -0.23 15.72
N THR A 90 -0.94 -1.37 15.53
CA THR A 90 0.38 -1.64 16.16
C THR A 90 1.38 -0.53 15.81
N SER A 91 1.50 -0.20 14.52
CA SER A 91 2.46 0.82 14.05
C SER A 91 2.11 2.20 14.61
N HIS A 92 0.82 2.54 14.67
CA HIS A 92 0.34 3.82 15.17
C HIS A 92 0.63 4.00 16.67
N MET A 93 0.32 2.99 17.49
CA MET A 93 0.56 3.03 18.93
C MET A 93 2.04 3.13 19.29
N ASP A 94 2.89 2.49 18.49
CA ASP A 94 4.34 2.47 18.71
C ASP A 94 5.09 3.58 17.95
N SER A 95 4.37 4.50 17.29
CA SER A 95 4.94 5.60 16.49
C SER A 95 5.91 5.14 15.39
N ILE A 96 5.63 3.99 14.77
CA ILE A 96 6.45 3.41 13.71
C ILE A 96 6.02 3.98 12.34
N PRO A 97 6.98 4.44 11.51
CA PRO A 97 6.65 5.01 10.21
C PRO A 97 6.31 3.91 9.20
N VAL A 98 5.02 3.65 9.00
CA VAL A 98 4.48 2.73 7.99
C VAL A 98 3.53 3.47 7.05
N ILE A 99 3.63 3.18 5.75
CA ILE A 99 2.73 3.68 4.70
C ILE A 99 2.04 2.48 4.08
N VAL A 100 0.71 2.42 4.17
CA VAL A 100 -0.12 1.43 3.49
C VAL A 100 -0.73 2.07 2.25
N ILE A 101 -0.42 1.50 1.09
CA ILE A 101 -1.06 1.83 -0.19
C ILE A 101 -2.10 0.75 -0.46
N CYS A 102 -3.37 1.12 -0.46
CA CYS A 102 -4.46 0.21 -0.78
C CYS A 102 -5.14 0.58 -2.11
N GLY A 103 -5.54 -0.42 -2.87
CA GLY A 103 -6.44 -0.22 -4.00
C GLY A 103 -7.85 0.14 -3.56
N GLN A 104 -8.66 0.64 -4.48
CA GLN A 104 -10.07 0.92 -4.27
C GLN A 104 -10.87 0.66 -5.55
N THR A 105 -12.17 0.45 -5.42
CA THR A 105 -13.08 0.42 -6.57
C THR A 105 -13.05 1.73 -7.36
N ILE A 106 -13.53 1.69 -8.60
CA ILE A 106 -13.59 2.88 -9.44
C ILE A 106 -14.48 3.95 -8.80
N LYS A 107 -14.14 5.22 -9.02
CA LYS A 107 -14.82 6.37 -8.39
C LYS A 107 -16.34 6.33 -8.58
N GLN A 108 -16.83 5.89 -9.74
CA GLN A 108 -18.26 5.83 -10.05
C GLN A 108 -19.02 4.76 -9.25
N SER A 109 -18.31 3.80 -8.66
CA SER A 109 -18.88 2.68 -7.91
C SER A 109 -18.83 2.87 -6.39
N LEU A 110 -18.17 3.92 -5.91
CA LEU A 110 -18.09 4.21 -4.47
C LEU A 110 -19.48 4.49 -3.87
N GLY A 111 -19.74 3.91 -2.70
CA GLY A 111 -20.98 4.00 -1.94
C GLY A 111 -22.12 3.15 -2.50
N LYS A 112 -21.83 2.16 -3.34
CA LYS A 112 -22.86 1.33 -4.02
C LYS A 112 -22.76 -0.15 -3.67
N ASP A 113 -22.05 -0.49 -2.59
CA ASP A 113 -21.76 -1.86 -2.19
C ASP A 113 -21.12 -2.66 -3.34
N ALA A 114 -20.19 -2.02 -4.04
CA ALA A 114 -19.54 -2.61 -5.18
C ALA A 114 -18.65 -3.80 -4.79
N PHE A 115 -18.27 -4.62 -5.77
CA PHE A 115 -17.39 -5.76 -5.53
C PHE A 115 -16.09 -5.35 -4.83
N GLN A 116 -15.81 -5.98 -3.67
CA GLN A 116 -14.64 -5.71 -2.83
C GLN A 116 -14.48 -4.23 -2.44
N GLU A 117 -15.59 -3.50 -2.32
CA GLU A 117 -15.62 -2.19 -1.70
C GLU A 117 -15.58 -2.31 -0.16
N ALA A 118 -14.84 -1.41 0.47
CA ALA A 118 -14.94 -1.14 1.89
C ALA A 118 -14.69 0.35 2.14
N ASP A 119 -15.31 0.90 3.18
CA ASP A 119 -14.99 2.24 3.69
C ASP A 119 -13.66 2.20 4.46
N VAL A 120 -12.56 2.05 3.72
CA VAL A 120 -11.21 1.98 4.29
C VAL A 120 -10.89 3.26 5.07
N PHE A 121 -11.39 4.41 4.63
CA PHE A 121 -11.19 5.68 5.32
C PHE A 121 -11.81 5.64 6.71
N GLY A 122 -13.11 5.34 6.81
CA GLY A 122 -13.80 5.23 8.11
C GLY A 122 -13.23 4.14 9.01
N ILE A 123 -12.88 2.98 8.44
CA ILE A 123 -12.32 1.84 9.19
C ILE A 123 -10.94 2.18 9.78
N THR A 124 -10.11 2.94 9.06
CA THR A 124 -8.72 3.19 9.46
C THR A 124 -8.50 4.53 10.17
N ALA A 125 -9.46 5.45 10.12
CA ALA A 125 -9.32 6.82 10.66
C ALA A 125 -8.81 6.89 12.11
N ALA A 126 -9.17 5.93 12.96
CA ALA A 126 -8.77 5.90 14.37
C ALA A 126 -7.42 5.21 14.63
N VAL A 127 -6.82 4.56 13.62
CA VAL A 127 -5.62 3.72 13.76
C VAL A 127 -4.49 4.13 12.83
N VAL A 128 -4.57 5.35 12.27
CA VAL A 128 -3.54 5.93 11.41
C VAL A 128 -3.22 7.34 11.85
N LYS A 129 -2.01 7.81 11.50
CA LYS A 129 -1.66 9.22 11.67
C LYS A 129 -2.42 10.12 10.68
N HIS A 130 -2.64 9.62 9.46
CA HIS A 130 -3.37 10.30 8.39
C HIS A 130 -3.83 9.27 7.34
N CYS A 131 -4.98 9.51 6.73
CA CYS A 131 -5.51 8.77 5.58
C CYS A 131 -6.14 9.74 4.57
#